data_AF-A0A7Z9N328-F1
#
_entry.id   AF-A0A7Z9N328-F1
#
_cell.length_a   1.000
_cell.length_b   1.000
_cell.length_c   1.000
_cell.angle_alpha   90.00
_cell.angle_beta   90.00
_cell.angle_gamma   90.00
#
_symmetry.space_group_name_H-M   'P 1'
#
loop_
_entity.id
_entity.type
_entity.pdbx_description
1 polymer ?
#
loop_
_entity_poly.entity_id
_entity_poly.type
_entity_poly.pdbx_seq_one_letter_code
_entity_poly.pdbx_strand_id
1 'polypeptide(L)'
;MKLKNIINLSLFVLTYAYSISLYDVYVQAGPAYGYDRYIELDPNFIYTGGIGSGEESIYIQGNGAVIDLLEGTGIWIAGDTNNNITGSLDIDHCTITNGGSYGINLSGYSTNSITNCNL
;
A
#
# COMPACT_ATOMS: atom_id res chain seq x y z
N MET A 1 42.74 43.06 -8.48
CA MET A 1 42.40 42.33 -7.24
C MET A 1 40.88 42.17 -7.16
N LYS A 2 40.41 40.91 -7.19
CA LYS A 2 39.12 40.38 -6.72
C LYS A 2 37.83 40.86 -7.40
N LEU A 3 37.53 40.22 -8.55
CA LEU A 3 36.15 40.08 -9.04
C LEU A 3 35.42 39.14 -8.07
N LYS A 4 34.38 39.64 -7.39
CA LYS A 4 33.67 38.93 -6.33
C LYS A 4 32.92 37.72 -6.89
N ASN A 5 33.16 36.58 -6.27
CA ASN A 5 32.44 35.32 -6.43
C ASN A 5 30.93 35.51 -6.44
N ILE A 6 30.27 35.08 -7.51
CA ILE A 6 28.87 34.65 -7.46
C ILE A 6 28.78 33.37 -8.28
N ILE A 7 29.10 32.24 -7.65
CA ILE A 7 28.71 30.92 -8.13
C ILE A 7 27.36 30.66 -7.49
N ASN A 8 26.27 30.91 -8.23
CA ASN A 8 24.94 30.43 -7.86
C ASN A 8 24.91 28.93 -8.14
N LEU A 9 25.27 28.12 -7.13
CA LEU A 9 25.06 26.68 -7.15
C LEU A 9 23.60 26.42 -6.77
N SER A 10 22.69 26.53 -7.75
CA SER A 10 21.31 26.07 -7.61
C SER A 10 21.33 24.54 -7.51
N LEU A 11 21.37 24.04 -6.28
CA LEU A 11 21.32 22.62 -5.97
C LEU A 11 19.87 22.13 -6.13
N PHE A 12 19.49 21.77 -7.35
CA PHE A 12 18.27 20.99 -7.57
C PHE A 12 18.55 19.56 -7.09
N VAL A 13 18.12 19.24 -5.87
CA VAL A 13 18.12 17.85 -5.40
C VAL A 13 17.01 17.15 -6.18
N LEU A 14 17.38 16.38 -7.21
CA LEU A 14 16.49 15.38 -7.77
C LEU A 14 16.27 14.31 -6.68
N THR A 15 15.21 14.47 -5.88
CA THR A 15 14.70 13.36 -5.09
C THR A 15 14.10 12.38 -6.07
N TYR A 16 14.85 11.33 -6.42
CA TYR A 16 14.24 10.16 -7.04
C TYR A 16 13.17 9.67 -6.06
N ALA A 17 11.90 9.82 -6.43
CA ALA A 17 10.81 9.22 -5.69
C ALA A 17 10.95 7.71 -5.88
N TYR A 18 11.61 7.05 -4.94
CA TYR A 18 11.70 5.59 -4.91
C TYR A 18 10.33 5.07 -4.49
N SER A 19 9.62 4.46 -5.44
CA SER A 19 8.42 3.69 -5.10
C SER A 19 8.83 2.32 -4.58
N ILE A 20 8.13 1.82 -3.58
CA ILE A 20 8.31 0.47 -3.02
C ILE A 20 7.17 -0.42 -3.52
N SER A 21 7.45 -1.60 -4.03
CA SER A 21 6.39 -2.56 -4.41
C SER A 21 5.58 -2.96 -3.18
N LEU A 22 4.26 -2.75 -3.19
CA LEU A 22 3.38 -3.19 -2.10
C LEU A 22 3.43 -4.71 -1.93
N TYR A 23 3.56 -5.45 -3.04
CA TYR A 23 3.73 -6.90 -3.02
C TYR A 23 5.00 -7.33 -2.29
N ASP A 24 6.12 -6.62 -2.49
CA ASP A 24 7.38 -6.96 -1.83
C ASP A 24 7.27 -6.76 -0.31
N VAL A 25 6.54 -5.75 0.14
CA VAL A 25 6.25 -5.55 1.57
C VAL A 25 5.35 -6.67 2.09
N TYR A 26 4.30 -7.00 1.36
CA TYR A 26 3.35 -8.06 1.73
C TYR A 26 4.02 -9.43 1.91
N VAL A 27 4.90 -9.86 0.98
CA VAL A 27 5.57 -11.16 1.09
C VAL A 27 6.62 -11.21 2.21
N GLN A 28 7.13 -10.04 2.63
CA GLN A 28 8.07 -9.91 3.75
C GLN A 28 7.36 -9.73 5.09
N ALA A 29 6.06 -9.36 5.08
CA ALA A 29 5.29 -9.16 6.29
C ALA A 29 5.06 -10.47 7.04
N GLY A 30 5.35 -10.45 8.34
CA GLY A 30 5.05 -11.54 9.26
C GLY A 30 3.69 -11.37 9.94
N PRO A 31 3.25 -12.39 10.69
CA PRO A 31 2.03 -12.31 11.47
C PRO A 31 2.20 -11.40 12.70
N ALA A 32 1.18 -10.59 13.00
CA ALA A 32 1.11 -9.80 14.24
C ALA A 32 -0.34 -9.43 14.59
N TYR A 33 -0.61 -9.24 15.88
CA TYR A 33 -1.91 -8.78 16.41
C TYR A 33 -3.14 -9.58 15.95
N GLY A 34 -2.95 -10.86 15.59
CA GLY A 34 -4.03 -11.73 15.11
C GLY A 34 -4.21 -11.78 13.60
N TYR A 35 -3.39 -11.05 12.84
CA TYR A 35 -3.35 -11.10 11.37
C TYR A 35 -2.20 -11.99 10.90
N ASP A 36 -2.41 -12.71 9.79
CA ASP A 36 -1.39 -13.50 9.10
C ASP A 36 -0.31 -12.60 8.48
N ARG A 37 -0.72 -11.42 8.01
CA ARG A 37 0.16 -10.38 7.48
C ARG A 37 -0.12 -9.06 8.16
N TYR A 38 0.87 -8.53 8.87
CA TYR A 38 0.84 -7.18 9.40
C TYR A 38 1.81 -6.30 8.63
N ILE A 39 1.27 -5.36 7.86
CA ILE A 39 2.02 -4.46 7.00
C ILE A 39 2.01 -3.07 7.65
N GLU A 40 3.19 -2.53 7.92
CA GLU A 40 3.35 -1.14 8.36
C GLU A 40 4.01 -0.33 7.24
N LEU A 41 3.31 0.69 6.76
CA LEU A 41 3.79 1.57 5.71
C LEU A 41 4.45 2.82 6.32
N ASP A 42 5.57 3.24 5.75
CA ASP A 42 6.21 4.52 6.10
C ASP A 42 5.59 5.63 5.23
N PRO A 43 5.04 6.70 5.84
CA PRO A 43 4.35 7.76 5.10
C PRO A 43 5.23 8.57 4.15
N ASN A 44 6.56 8.44 4.25
CA ASN A 44 7.48 9.13 3.35
C ASN A 44 7.67 8.41 2.01
N PHE A 45 7.08 7.23 1.83
CA PHE A 45 7.18 6.45 0.60
C PHE A 45 5.84 6.32 -0.10
N ILE A 46 5.93 6.19 -1.43
CA ILE A 46 4.82 5.74 -2.27
C ILE A 46 4.99 4.25 -2.49
N TYR A 47 3.94 3.50 -2.22
CA TYR A 47 3.89 2.08 -2.49
C TYR A 47 3.17 1.83 -3.82
N THR A 48 3.69 0.96 -4.66
CA THR A 48 3.15 0.73 -6.00
C THR A 48 2.64 -0.69 -6.20
N GLY A 49 1.60 -0.81 -7.03
CA GLY A 49 0.94 -2.07 -7.34
C GLY A 49 -0.08 -2.49 -6.28
N GLY A 50 -0.72 -3.64 -6.50
CA GLY A 50 -1.73 -4.22 -5.62
C GLY A 50 -1.29 -5.54 -5.00
N ILE A 51 -2.06 -6.02 -4.03
CA ILE A 51 -1.89 -7.34 -3.39
C ILE A 51 -3.21 -8.10 -3.38
N GLY A 52 -3.14 -9.41 -3.20
CA GLY A 52 -4.29 -10.28 -3.32
C GLY A 52 -4.18 -11.53 -2.46
N SER A 53 -5.26 -11.90 -1.76
CA SER A 53 -5.30 -13.17 -1.00
C SER A 53 -6.71 -13.76 -0.92
N GLY A 54 -6.80 -15.07 -0.76
CA GLY A 54 -8.07 -15.78 -0.58
C GLY A 54 -8.30 -16.28 0.85
N GLU A 55 -7.23 -16.51 1.61
CA GLU A 55 -7.31 -17.24 2.88
C GLU A 55 -6.65 -16.51 4.05
N GLU A 56 -5.85 -15.46 3.77
CA GLU A 56 -5.13 -14.75 4.81
C GLU A 56 -5.95 -13.60 5.39
N SER A 57 -5.67 -13.33 6.66
CA SER A 57 -6.02 -12.10 7.35
C SER A 57 -4.88 -11.08 7.22
N ILE A 58 -5.19 -9.93 6.61
CA ILE A 58 -4.22 -8.89 6.28
C ILE A 58 -4.60 -7.60 6.99
N TYR A 59 -3.65 -7.01 7.71
CA TYR A 59 -3.75 -5.65 8.21
C TYR A 59 -2.72 -4.75 7.54
N ILE A 60 -3.17 -3.59 7.06
CA ILE A 60 -2.31 -2.53 6.52
C ILE A 60 -2.43 -1.30 7.42
N GLN A 61 -1.41 -1.07 8.24
CA GLN A 61 -1.21 0.18 8.97
C GLN A 61 -0.60 1.21 8.00
N GLY A 62 -1.44 2.06 7.45
CA GLY A 62 -1.07 2.98 6.38
C GLY A 62 -0.24 4.18 6.81
N ASN A 63 -0.39 4.66 8.05
CA ASN A 63 0.34 5.80 8.63
C ASN A 63 0.35 7.11 7.81
N GLY A 64 -0.54 7.26 6.83
CA GLY A 64 -0.62 8.38 5.88
C GLY A 64 0.05 8.13 4.53
N ALA A 65 0.58 6.93 4.29
CA ALA A 65 1.24 6.57 3.04
C ALA A 65 0.27 6.54 1.84
N VAL A 66 0.85 6.66 0.65
CA VAL A 66 0.13 6.54 -0.62
C VAL A 66 0.41 5.18 -1.25
N ILE A 67 -0.64 4.50 -1.66
CA ILE A 67 -0.62 3.28 -2.46
C ILE A 67 -1.11 3.64 -3.87
N ASP A 68 -0.21 3.68 -4.84
CA ASP A 68 -0.51 3.88 -6.25
C ASP A 68 -0.63 2.51 -6.94
N LEU A 69 -1.84 2.15 -7.35
CA LEU A 69 -2.13 0.84 -7.92
C LEU A 69 -1.63 0.69 -9.36
N LEU A 70 -1.09 1.76 -9.99
CA LEU A 70 -0.55 1.76 -11.34
C LEU A 70 -1.52 1.22 -12.39
N GLU A 71 -2.80 1.61 -12.32
CA GLU A 71 -3.89 1.12 -13.17
C GLU A 71 -4.11 -0.40 -13.05
N GLY A 72 -3.62 -1.01 -11.97
CA GLY A 72 -3.73 -2.43 -11.70
C GLY A 72 -5.11 -2.87 -11.21
N THR A 73 -5.24 -4.15 -10.90
CA THR A 73 -6.51 -4.78 -10.46
C THR A 73 -7.00 -4.27 -9.09
N GLY A 74 -6.11 -3.68 -8.29
CA GLY A 74 -6.40 -3.20 -6.94
C GLY A 74 -5.87 -4.12 -5.84
N ILE A 75 -6.23 -3.78 -4.60
CA ILE A 75 -6.06 -4.68 -3.45
C ILE A 75 -7.29 -5.58 -3.41
N TRP A 76 -7.12 -6.91 -3.41
CA TRP A 76 -8.27 -7.82 -3.47
C TRP A 76 -8.24 -8.92 -2.42
N ILE A 77 -9.42 -9.24 -1.87
CA ILE A 77 -9.63 -10.43 -1.05
C ILE A 77 -10.76 -11.25 -1.66
N ALA A 78 -10.52 -12.55 -1.82
CA ALA A 78 -11.49 -13.48 -2.41
C ALA A 78 -11.59 -14.76 -1.58
N GLY A 79 -12.37 -14.72 -0.50
CA GLY A 79 -12.64 -15.90 0.33
C GLY A 79 -13.48 -16.95 -0.40
N ASP A 80 -13.32 -18.23 -0.05
CA ASP A 80 -14.09 -19.31 -0.66
C ASP A 80 -15.34 -19.66 0.17
N THR A 81 -16.51 -19.32 -0.37
CA THR A 81 -17.81 -19.62 0.23
C THR A 81 -18.13 -21.12 0.30
N ASN A 82 -17.55 -21.94 -0.59
CA ASN A 82 -17.84 -23.37 -0.63
C ASN A 82 -17.06 -24.15 0.43
N ASN A 83 -15.92 -23.61 0.86
CA ASN A 83 -14.99 -24.25 1.79
C ASN A 83 -14.91 -23.54 3.15
N ASN A 84 -15.77 -22.53 3.39
CA ASN A 84 -15.77 -21.68 4.59
C ASN A 84 -14.41 -21.02 4.87
N ILE A 85 -13.68 -20.67 3.81
CA ILE A 85 -12.38 -20.02 3.93
C ILE A 85 -12.63 -18.51 3.96
N THR A 86 -12.19 -17.88 5.05
CA THR A 86 -12.40 -16.46 5.29
C THR A 86 -11.09 -15.69 5.10
N GLY A 87 -10.99 -14.92 4.03
CA GLY A 87 -9.96 -13.88 3.91
C GLY A 87 -10.41 -12.59 4.61
N SER A 88 -9.47 -11.77 5.08
CA SER A 88 -9.81 -10.44 5.57
C SER A 88 -8.79 -9.38 5.19
N LEU A 89 -9.28 -8.16 4.99
CA LEU A 89 -8.46 -6.98 4.79
C LEU A 89 -8.94 -5.87 5.70
N ASP A 90 -8.09 -5.51 6.65
CA ASP A 90 -8.25 -4.32 7.45
C ASP A 90 -7.17 -3.32 7.05
N ILE A 91 -7.56 -2.06 6.85
CA ILE A 91 -6.67 -1.00 6.39
C ILE A 91 -7.02 0.31 7.07
N ASP A 92 -6.00 1.01 7.55
CA ASP A 92 -6.17 2.23 8.31
C ASP A 92 -5.18 3.33 7.88
N HIS A 93 -5.67 4.56 7.78
CA HIS A 93 -4.85 5.76 7.51
C HIS A 93 -3.96 5.67 6.25
N CYS A 94 -4.51 5.55 5.04
CA CYS A 94 -3.73 5.69 3.80
C CYS A 94 -4.53 6.33 2.66
N THR A 95 -3.86 6.65 1.56
CA THR A 95 -4.53 6.97 0.29
C THR A 95 -4.25 5.86 -0.72
N ILE A 96 -5.29 5.30 -1.32
CA ILE A 96 -5.19 4.35 -2.44
C ILE A 96 -5.63 5.10 -3.70
N THR A 97 -4.84 5.02 -4.77
CA THR A 97 -5.11 5.76 -6.01
C THR A 97 -4.80 4.94 -7.26
N ASN A 98 -5.31 5.41 -8.39
CA ASN A 98 -5.03 4.89 -9.73
C ASN A 98 -5.34 3.39 -9.88
N GLY A 99 -6.44 2.91 -9.29
CA GLY A 99 -6.93 1.55 -9.55
C GLY A 99 -7.56 1.47 -10.93
N GLY A 100 -7.11 0.54 -11.77
CA GLY A 100 -7.63 0.41 -13.15
C GLY A 100 -8.96 -0.36 -13.20
N SER A 101 -9.11 -1.36 -12.34
CA SER A 101 -10.40 -2.07 -12.15
C SER A 101 -11.10 -1.63 -10.87
N TYR A 102 -10.36 -1.64 -9.76
CA TYR A 102 -10.85 -1.33 -8.43
C TYR A 102 -9.73 -0.69 -7.60
N GLY A 103 -10.09 0.12 -6.60
CA GLY A 103 -9.16 0.46 -5.51
C GLY A 103 -9.00 -0.74 -4.58
N ILE A 104 -10.12 -1.18 -4.01
CA ILE A 104 -10.25 -2.38 -3.19
C ILE A 104 -11.39 -3.25 -3.77
N ASN A 105 -11.17 -4.56 -3.87
CA ASN A 105 -12.18 -5.53 -4.29
C ASN A 105 -12.31 -6.67 -3.27
N LEU A 106 -13.48 -6.79 -2.66
CA LEU A 106 -13.78 -7.84 -1.68
C LEU A 106 -14.87 -8.75 -2.22
N SER A 107 -14.61 -10.04 -2.25
CA SER A 107 -15.51 -11.05 -2.81
C SER A 107 -15.54 -12.32 -1.97
N GLY A 108 -16.54 -13.15 -2.23
CA GLY A 108 -16.74 -14.42 -1.51
C GLY A 108 -16.97 -14.22 -0.01
N TYR A 109 -16.45 -15.15 0.81
CA TYR A 109 -16.56 -15.06 2.28
C TYR A 109 -15.39 -14.21 2.81
N SER A 110 -15.49 -12.89 2.72
CA SER A 110 -14.45 -11.97 3.19
C SER A 110 -14.98 -10.93 4.19
N THR A 111 -14.11 -10.50 5.10
CA THR A 111 -14.40 -9.43 6.07
C THR A 111 -13.41 -8.28 5.90
N ASN A 112 -13.80 -7.08 6.34
CA ASN A 112 -12.95 -5.90 6.23
C ASN A 112 -13.32 -4.80 7.22
N SER A 113 -12.35 -3.94 7.46
CA SER A 113 -12.48 -2.63 8.09
C SER A 113 -11.57 -1.64 7.36
N ILE A 114 -12.16 -0.70 6.61
CA ILE A 114 -11.45 0.38 5.91
C ILE A 114 -11.70 1.68 6.66
N THR A 115 -10.69 2.20 7.36
CA THR A 115 -10.83 3.39 8.21
C THR A 115 -9.81 4.47 7.88
N ASN A 116 -10.25 5.74 7.90
CA ASN A 116 -9.37 6.89 7.65
C ASN A 116 -8.60 6.82 6.32
N CYS A 117 -9.18 6.15 5.32
CA CYS A 117 -8.60 6.01 4.00
C CYS A 117 -9.27 6.93 2.97
N ASN A 118 -8.49 7.43 2.03
CA ASN A 118 -8.99 8.02 0.79
C ASN A 118 -8.85 6.97 -0.33
N LEU A 119 -9.91 6.76 -1.10
CA LEU A 119 -9.98 5.80 -2.20
C LEU A 119 -10.36 6.51 -3.51
#